data_AF-A0A835WJ16-F1
#
_entry.id   AF-A0A835WJ16-F1
#
_cell.length_a   1.000
_cell.length_b   1.000
_cell.length_c   1.000
_cell.angle_alpha   90.00
_cell.angle_beta   90.00
_cell.angle_gamma   90.00
#
_symmetry.space_group_name_H-M   'P 1'
#
loop_
_entity.id
_entity.type
_entity.pdbx_description
1 polymer ?
#
loop_
_entity_poly.entity_id
_entity_poly.type
_entity_poly.pdbx_seq_one_letter_code
_entity_poly.pdbx_strand_id
1 'polypeptide(L)'
;MAAVKLTAAEEDAINKHRYLTQMTVPKGALPLKVLTKKFLQLVEQADKGPDAQGEVARLYREFLREAAQTELHAKKLRAICEANKREQESYTQKQQELEEAIEQTKREIEEKKQELARAKVVLGQNEQYEVLRHHIMENPSREVTQAAIDAELRQMADAKLEGGRITQLMERRRKQFSLLFYVIEELQRTADNTSDELAAMDGMEVDS
;
A
#
# COMPACT_ATOMS: atom_id res chain seq x y z
N MET A 1 -45.74 -38.63 -45.15
CA MET A 1 -45.45 -37.44 -44.32
C MET A 1 -44.21 -36.77 -44.88
N ALA A 2 -44.34 -35.55 -45.36
CA ALA A 2 -43.22 -34.79 -45.90
C ALA A 2 -42.20 -34.52 -44.76
N ALA A 3 -40.92 -34.80 -45.02
CA ALA A 3 -39.86 -34.46 -44.10
C ALA A 3 -39.74 -32.93 -44.06
N VAL A 4 -40.06 -32.33 -42.91
CA VAL A 4 -39.80 -30.93 -42.64
C VAL A 4 -38.28 -30.74 -42.71
N LYS A 5 -37.80 -30.03 -43.74
CA LYS A 5 -36.39 -29.69 -43.89
C LYS A 5 -36.07 -28.57 -42.90
N LEU A 6 -35.29 -28.88 -41.88
CA LEU A 6 -34.73 -27.90 -40.95
C LEU A 6 -33.68 -27.06 -41.66
N THR A 7 -33.57 -25.80 -41.25
CA THR A 7 -32.51 -24.91 -41.70
C THR A 7 -31.18 -25.27 -41.03
N ALA A 8 -30.05 -24.94 -41.67
CA ALA A 8 -28.73 -25.24 -41.13
C ALA A 8 -28.49 -24.65 -39.72
N ALA A 9 -29.11 -23.50 -39.42
CA ALA A 9 -29.03 -22.88 -38.10
C ALA A 9 -29.82 -23.64 -37.03
N GLU A 10 -30.99 -24.18 -37.39
CA GLU A 10 -31.78 -25.03 -36.49
C GLU A 10 -31.07 -26.38 -36.25
N GLU A 11 -30.46 -26.96 -37.28
CA GLU A 11 -29.64 -28.17 -37.15
C GLU A 11 -28.43 -27.95 -36.24
N ASP A 12 -27.74 -26.81 -36.35
CA ASP A 12 -26.58 -26.49 -35.52
C ASP A 12 -26.96 -26.20 -34.06
N ALA A 13 -28.08 -25.49 -33.84
CA ALA A 13 -28.65 -25.30 -32.50
C ALA A 13 -29.04 -26.62 -31.84
N ILE A 14 -29.65 -27.53 -32.61
CA ILE A 14 -29.98 -28.89 -32.16
C ILE A 14 -28.70 -29.67 -31.84
N ASN A 15 -27.68 -29.60 -32.70
CA ASN A 15 -26.40 -30.29 -32.49
C ASN A 15 -25.67 -29.79 -31.24
N LYS A 16 -25.63 -28.48 -31.03
CA LYS A 16 -25.03 -27.84 -29.85
C LYS A 16 -25.79 -28.23 -28.58
N HIS A 17 -27.12 -28.18 -28.61
CA HIS A 17 -27.96 -28.66 -27.51
C HIS A 17 -27.73 -30.15 -27.22
N ARG A 18 -27.55 -30.98 -28.27
CA ARG A 18 -27.27 -32.42 -28.15
C ARG A 18 -25.90 -32.71 -27.54
N TYR A 19 -24.90 -31.90 -27.88
CA TYR A 19 -23.55 -31.99 -27.33
C TYR A 19 -23.53 -31.60 -25.85
N LEU A 20 -24.28 -30.53 -25.50
CA LEU A 20 -24.38 -30.00 -24.15
C LEU A 20 -25.16 -30.91 -23.19
N THR A 21 -26.29 -31.49 -23.62
CA THR A 21 -27.12 -32.31 -22.71
C THR A 21 -26.73 -33.78 -22.67
N GLN A 22 -25.74 -34.22 -23.47
CA GLN A 22 -25.45 -35.64 -23.74
C GLN A 22 -26.70 -36.47 -24.07
N MET A 23 -27.81 -35.82 -24.43
CA MET A 23 -29.01 -36.52 -24.85
C MET A 23 -28.75 -37.04 -26.24
N THR A 24 -28.25 -38.27 -26.29
CA THR A 24 -28.41 -39.12 -27.45
C THR A 24 -29.91 -39.21 -27.71
N VAL A 25 -30.41 -38.43 -28.69
CA VAL A 25 -31.64 -38.81 -29.38
C VAL A 25 -31.40 -40.26 -29.78
N PRO A 26 -32.20 -41.23 -29.29
CA PRO A 26 -31.92 -42.62 -29.57
C PRO A 26 -31.84 -42.77 -31.09
N LYS A 27 -30.67 -43.18 -31.60
CA LYS A 27 -30.54 -43.60 -32.99
C LYS A 27 -31.43 -44.83 -33.13
N GLY A 28 -32.68 -44.62 -33.54
CA GLY A 28 -33.73 -45.63 -33.56
C GLY A 28 -35.12 -45.01 -33.51
N ALA A 29 -36.16 -45.83 -33.76
CA ALA A 29 -37.53 -45.39 -33.55
C ALA A 29 -37.76 -45.08 -32.06
N LEU A 30 -38.52 -44.00 -31.76
CA LEU A 30 -38.84 -43.64 -30.38
C LEU A 30 -39.42 -44.85 -29.64
N PRO A 31 -39.02 -45.15 -28.38
CA PRO A 31 -39.49 -46.32 -27.64
C PRO A 31 -41.02 -46.45 -27.62
N LEU A 32 -41.72 -45.33 -27.39
CA LEU A 32 -43.19 -45.25 -27.47
C LEU A 32 -43.73 -45.61 -28.86
N LYS A 33 -43.10 -45.16 -29.94
CA LYS A 33 -43.51 -45.46 -31.32
C LYS A 33 -43.37 -46.95 -31.64
N VAL A 34 -42.30 -47.60 -31.15
CA VAL A 34 -42.10 -49.05 -31.30
C VAL A 34 -43.16 -49.82 -30.51
N LEU A 35 -43.41 -49.40 -29.26
CA LEU A 35 -44.42 -50.00 -28.40
C LEU A 35 -45.83 -49.91 -29.00
N THR A 36 -46.22 -48.73 -29.50
CA THR A 36 -47.52 -48.52 -30.17
C THR A 36 -47.64 -49.38 -31.42
N LYS A 37 -46.56 -49.51 -32.22
CA LYS A 37 -46.58 -50.37 -33.42
C LYS A 37 -46.81 -51.84 -33.05
N LYS A 38 -46.13 -52.36 -32.03
CA LYS A 38 -46.32 -53.73 -31.54
C LYS A 38 -47.72 -53.96 -30.96
N PHE A 39 -48.27 -52.96 -30.26
CA PHE A 39 -49.64 -53.00 -29.76
C PHE A 39 -50.67 -53.11 -30.90
N LEU A 40 -50.54 -52.25 -31.93
CA LEU A 40 -51.44 -52.29 -33.08
C LEU A 40 -51.34 -53.63 -33.84
N GLN A 41 -50.13 -54.17 -33.99
CA GLN A 41 -49.92 -55.50 -34.59
C GLN A 41 -50.56 -56.63 -33.79
N LEU A 42 -50.56 -56.54 -32.46
CA LEU A 42 -51.24 -57.51 -31.59
C LEU A 42 -52.76 -57.45 -31.77
N VAL A 43 -53.34 -56.24 -31.80
CA VAL A 43 -54.79 -56.03 -31.99
C VAL A 43 -55.23 -56.57 -33.35
N GLU A 44 -54.48 -56.25 -34.42
CA GLU A 44 -54.79 -56.71 -35.77
C GLU A 44 -54.76 -58.25 -35.93
N GLN A 45 -53.92 -58.95 -35.16
CA GLN A 45 -53.88 -60.42 -35.18
C GLN A 45 -54.94 -61.04 -34.27
N ALA A 46 -55.37 -60.35 -33.21
CA ALA A 46 -56.46 -60.79 -32.35
C ALA A 46 -57.81 -60.78 -33.09
N ASP A 47 -58.00 -59.85 -34.05
CA ASP A 47 -59.22 -59.74 -34.86
C ASP A 47 -59.41 -60.89 -35.88
N LYS A 48 -58.38 -61.72 -36.13
CA LYS A 48 -58.45 -62.82 -37.12
C LYS A 48 -59.09 -64.11 -36.62
N GLY A 49 -59.57 -64.14 -35.37
CA GLY A 49 -60.30 -65.28 -34.81
C GLY A 49 -59.42 -66.43 -34.29
N PRO A 50 -60.02 -67.60 -33.99
CA PRO A 50 -59.38 -68.67 -33.20
C PRO A 50 -58.15 -69.33 -33.87
N ASP A 51 -58.02 -69.25 -35.20
CA ASP A 51 -56.88 -69.80 -35.93
C ASP A 51 -55.56 -69.03 -35.67
N ALA A 52 -55.62 -67.81 -35.14
CA ALA A 52 -54.46 -66.95 -34.87
C ALA A 52 -53.93 -67.03 -33.42
N GLN A 53 -54.50 -67.89 -32.57
CA GLN A 53 -54.29 -67.86 -31.11
C GLN A 53 -52.82 -68.06 -30.68
N GLY A 54 -52.04 -68.84 -31.43
CA GLY A 54 -50.60 -69.03 -31.21
C GLY A 54 -49.76 -67.79 -31.51
N GLU A 55 -50.05 -67.08 -32.61
CA GLU A 55 -49.37 -65.84 -32.99
C GLU A 55 -49.75 -64.67 -32.07
N VAL A 56 -51.01 -64.60 -31.64
CA VAL A 56 -51.48 -63.62 -30.63
C VAL A 56 -50.70 -63.80 -29.32
N ALA A 57 -50.52 -65.04 -28.85
CA ALA A 57 -49.73 -65.31 -27.65
C ALA A 57 -48.24 -64.94 -27.80
N ARG A 58 -47.66 -65.11 -29.00
CA ARG A 58 -46.28 -64.67 -29.29
C ARG A 58 -46.16 -63.15 -29.27
N LEU A 59 -47.03 -62.46 -30.01
CA LEU A 59 -47.04 -61.00 -30.09
C LEU A 59 -47.34 -60.35 -28.74
N TYR A 60 -48.17 -60.96 -27.91
CA TYR A 60 -48.43 -60.48 -26.56
C TYR A 60 -47.17 -60.51 -25.68
N ARG A 61 -46.40 -61.61 -25.73
CA ARG A 61 -45.10 -61.70 -25.02
C ARG A 61 -44.09 -60.68 -25.55
N GLU A 62 -44.04 -60.47 -26.86
CA GLU A 62 -43.16 -59.47 -27.48
C GLU A 62 -43.54 -58.03 -27.11
N PHE A 63 -44.85 -57.75 -27.01
CA PHE A 63 -45.37 -56.46 -26.54
C PHE A 63 -45.04 -56.21 -25.07
N LEU A 64 -45.25 -57.19 -24.18
CA LEU A 64 -44.89 -57.09 -22.77
C LEU A 64 -43.39 -56.84 -22.57
N ARG A 65 -42.54 -57.51 -23.36
CA ARG A 65 -41.09 -57.28 -23.34
C ARG A 65 -40.74 -55.84 -23.74
N GLU A 66 -41.37 -55.32 -24.80
CA GLU A 66 -41.16 -53.94 -25.24
C GLU A 66 -41.65 -52.91 -24.21
N ALA A 67 -42.78 -53.19 -23.55
CA ALA A 67 -43.34 -52.35 -22.50
C ALA A 67 -42.38 -52.25 -21.32
N ALA A 68 -41.87 -53.38 -20.84
CA ALA A 68 -40.88 -53.43 -19.76
C ALA A 68 -39.58 -52.69 -20.13
N GLN A 69 -39.11 -52.82 -21.37
CA GLN A 69 -37.91 -52.11 -21.84
C GLN A 69 -38.12 -50.60 -21.92
N THR A 70 -39.30 -50.15 -22.37
CA THR A 70 -39.67 -48.73 -22.41
C THR A 70 -39.78 -48.15 -21.00
N GLU A 71 -40.37 -48.89 -20.06
CA GLU A 71 -40.47 -48.50 -18.66
C GLU A 71 -39.08 -48.35 -18.01
N LEU A 72 -38.18 -49.32 -18.23
CA LEU A 72 -36.80 -49.25 -17.74
C LEU A 72 -36.07 -48.03 -18.31
N HIS A 73 -36.26 -47.74 -19.60
CA HIS A 73 -35.67 -46.56 -20.24
C HIS A 73 -36.22 -45.25 -19.63
N ALA A 74 -37.52 -45.16 -19.39
CA ALA A 74 -38.13 -44.00 -18.74
C ALA A 74 -37.61 -43.78 -17.31
N LYS A 75 -37.46 -44.85 -16.52
CA LYS A 75 -36.86 -44.80 -15.18
C LYS A 75 -35.42 -44.32 -15.22
N LYS A 76 -34.62 -44.82 -16.18
CA LYS A 76 -33.24 -44.37 -16.39
C LYS A 76 -33.17 -42.87 -16.71
N LEU A 77 -34.00 -42.38 -17.64
CA LEU A 77 -34.04 -40.97 -17.99
C LEU A 77 -34.42 -40.10 -16.79
N ARG A 78 -35.41 -40.51 -15.99
CA ARG A 78 -35.79 -39.80 -14.77
C ARG A 78 -34.60 -39.69 -13.80
N ALA A 79 -33.90 -40.80 -13.53
CA ALA A 79 -32.74 -40.80 -12.66
C ALA A 79 -31.60 -39.89 -13.17
N ILE A 80 -31.38 -39.85 -14.48
CA ILE A 80 -30.41 -38.92 -15.10
C ILE A 80 -30.86 -37.47 -14.93
N CYS A 81 -32.13 -37.14 -15.17
CA CYS A 81 -32.63 -35.80 -14.97
C CYS A 81 -32.50 -35.34 -13.51
N GLU A 82 -32.77 -36.23 -12.54
CA GLU A 82 -32.58 -35.93 -11.11
C GLU A 82 -31.10 -35.77 -10.74
N ALA A 83 -30.20 -36.57 -11.31
CA ALA A 83 -28.76 -36.40 -11.14
C ALA A 83 -28.27 -35.05 -11.71
N ASN A 84 -28.68 -34.72 -12.94
CA ASN A 84 -28.30 -33.47 -13.59
C ASN A 84 -28.81 -32.23 -12.83
N LYS A 85 -30.03 -32.30 -12.26
CA LYS A 85 -30.55 -31.20 -11.41
C LYS A 85 -29.68 -30.99 -10.19
N ARG A 86 -29.33 -32.06 -9.46
CA ARG A 86 -28.42 -31.98 -8.31
C ARG A 86 -27.04 -31.45 -8.69
N GLU A 87 -26.54 -31.86 -9.84
CA GLU A 87 -25.25 -31.38 -10.36
C GLU A 87 -25.31 -29.88 -10.70
N GLN A 88 -26.39 -29.44 -11.35
CA GLN A 88 -26.62 -28.03 -11.67
C GLN A 88 -26.72 -27.17 -10.40
N GLU A 89 -27.43 -27.64 -9.37
CA GLU A 89 -27.51 -26.96 -8.07
C GLU A 89 -26.11 -26.86 -7.42
N SER A 90 -25.31 -27.93 -7.46
CA SER A 90 -23.94 -27.92 -6.95
C SER A 90 -23.04 -26.94 -7.70
N TYR A 91 -23.12 -26.88 -9.03
CA TYR A 91 -22.35 -25.89 -9.80
C TYR A 91 -22.80 -24.47 -9.51
N THR A 92 -24.10 -24.24 -9.32
CA THR A 92 -24.62 -22.91 -8.96
C THR A 92 -24.07 -22.45 -7.61
N GLN A 93 -24.02 -23.35 -6.61
CA GLN A 93 -23.43 -23.05 -5.30
C GLN A 93 -21.93 -22.74 -5.41
N LYS A 94 -21.17 -23.57 -6.13
CA LYS A 94 -19.73 -23.33 -6.35
C LYS A 94 -19.46 -22.03 -7.10
N GLN A 95 -20.33 -21.65 -8.03
CA GLN A 95 -20.22 -20.38 -8.73
C GLN A 95 -20.40 -19.19 -7.78
N GLN A 96 -21.37 -19.27 -6.86
CA GLN A 96 -21.58 -18.24 -5.84
C GLN A 96 -20.38 -18.13 -4.89
N GLU A 97 -19.88 -19.27 -4.38
CA GLU A 97 -18.69 -19.31 -3.52
C GLU A 97 -17.46 -18.70 -4.22
N LEU A 98 -17.27 -19.01 -5.50
CA LEU A 98 -16.17 -18.45 -6.30
C LEU A 98 -16.31 -16.94 -6.47
N GLU A 99 -17.52 -16.45 -6.72
CA GLU A 99 -17.78 -15.02 -6.92
C GLU A 99 -17.57 -14.23 -5.62
N GLU A 100 -17.98 -14.78 -4.48
CA GLU A 100 -17.69 -14.22 -3.16
C GLU A 100 -16.18 -14.19 -2.88
N ALA A 101 -15.45 -15.28 -3.17
CA ALA A 101 -14.00 -15.34 -3.01
C ALA A 101 -13.27 -14.32 -3.91
N ILE A 102 -13.74 -14.11 -5.13
CA ILE A 102 -13.21 -13.09 -6.04
C ILE A 102 -13.40 -11.69 -5.45
N GLU A 103 -14.61 -11.36 -4.97
CA GLU A 103 -14.87 -10.05 -4.38
C GLU A 103 -14.10 -9.82 -3.08
N GLN A 104 -13.87 -10.86 -2.28
CA GLN A 104 -13.02 -10.80 -1.11
C GLN A 104 -11.56 -10.53 -1.50
N THR A 105 -11.03 -11.28 -2.46
CA THR A 105 -9.65 -11.10 -2.95
C THR A 105 -9.43 -9.71 -3.54
N LYS A 106 -10.41 -9.16 -4.28
CA LYS A 106 -10.35 -7.79 -4.79
C LYS A 106 -10.26 -6.76 -3.67
N ARG A 107 -11.02 -6.93 -2.58
CA ARG A 107 -10.95 -6.06 -1.40
C ARG A 107 -9.58 -6.12 -0.74
N GLU A 108 -9.03 -7.32 -0.56
CA GLU A 108 -7.69 -7.52 0.01
C GLU A 108 -6.59 -6.89 -0.84
N ILE A 109 -6.68 -6.99 -2.16
CA ILE A 109 -5.75 -6.32 -3.07
C ILE A 109 -5.79 -4.80 -2.87
N GLU A 110 -6.97 -4.22 -2.74
CA GLU A 110 -7.11 -2.78 -2.59
C GLU A 110 -6.59 -2.30 -1.22
N GLU A 111 -6.85 -3.06 -0.16
CA GLU A 111 -6.25 -2.80 1.16
C GLU A 111 -4.72 -2.86 1.11
N LYS A 112 -4.16 -3.90 0.48
CA LYS A 112 -2.70 -4.07 0.35
C LYS A 112 -2.04 -2.96 -0.47
N LYS A 113 -2.72 -2.43 -1.50
CA LYS A 113 -2.23 -1.24 -2.22
C LYS A 113 -2.16 -0.01 -1.32
N GLN A 114 -3.17 0.21 -0.48
CA GLN A 114 -3.17 1.33 0.45
C GLN A 114 -2.06 1.19 1.50
N GLU A 115 -1.87 -0.01 2.04
CA GLU A 115 -0.76 -0.33 2.96
C GLU A 115 0.59 -0.04 2.31
N LEU A 116 0.80 -0.50 1.06
CA LEU A 116 2.01 -0.23 0.30
C LEU A 116 2.24 1.27 0.07
N ALA A 117 1.19 2.03 -0.25
CA ALA A 117 1.29 3.47 -0.44
C ALA A 117 1.75 4.17 0.85
N ARG A 118 1.19 3.78 2.01
CA ARG A 118 1.62 4.29 3.32
C ARG A 118 3.07 3.92 3.63
N ALA A 119 3.46 2.68 3.37
CA ALA A 119 4.83 2.21 3.58
C ALA A 119 5.86 2.99 2.73
N LYS A 120 5.52 3.33 1.48
CA LYS A 120 6.37 4.17 0.62
C LYS A 120 6.57 5.58 1.17
N VAL A 121 5.52 6.17 1.75
CA VAL A 121 5.63 7.49 2.39
C VAL A 121 6.61 7.43 3.57
N VAL A 122 6.49 6.41 4.43
CA VAL A 122 7.41 6.21 5.56
C VAL A 122 8.84 5.99 5.09
N LEU A 123 9.04 5.21 4.02
CA LEU A 123 10.37 5.01 3.44
C LEU A 123 10.98 6.34 2.97
N GLY A 124 10.22 7.14 2.22
CA GLY A 124 10.69 8.45 1.76
C GLY A 124 10.97 9.43 2.91
N GLN A 125 10.20 9.37 3.99
CA GLN A 125 10.47 10.14 5.21
C GLN A 125 11.77 9.68 5.89
N ASN A 126 12.00 8.37 6.00
CA ASN A 126 13.22 7.81 6.57
C ASN A 126 14.46 8.21 5.75
N GLU A 127 14.38 8.20 4.42
CA GLU A 127 15.45 8.67 3.55
C GLU A 127 15.75 10.16 3.80
N GLN A 128 14.72 11.00 3.93
CA GLN A 128 14.89 12.42 4.28
C GLN A 128 15.53 12.61 5.65
N TYR A 129 15.15 11.79 6.65
CA TYR A 129 15.75 11.82 7.98
C TYR A 129 17.22 11.41 7.95
N GLU A 130 17.61 10.42 7.14
CA GLU A 130 19.01 10.04 6.99
C GLU A 130 19.85 11.14 6.32
N VAL A 131 19.31 11.82 5.30
CA VAL A 131 19.98 12.99 4.71
C VAL A 131 20.17 14.11 5.74
N LEU A 132 19.12 14.43 6.51
CA LEU A 132 19.20 15.44 7.55
C LEU A 132 20.19 15.04 8.64
N ARG A 133 20.20 13.76 9.03
CA ARG A 133 21.13 13.21 10.01
C ARG A 133 22.58 13.37 9.56
N HIS A 134 22.88 13.10 8.28
CA HIS A 134 24.21 13.34 7.72
C HIS A 134 24.64 14.80 7.87
N HIS A 135 23.79 15.76 7.49
CA HIS A 135 24.10 17.18 7.67
C HIS A 135 24.25 17.61 9.13
N ILE A 136 23.46 17.04 10.05
CA ILE A 136 23.62 17.30 11.48
C ILE A 136 24.97 16.77 11.96
N MET A 137 25.40 15.59 11.49
CA MET A 137 26.68 14.98 11.87
C MET A 137 27.90 15.70 11.30
N GLU A 138 27.77 16.46 10.21
CA GLU A 138 28.83 17.34 9.70
C GLU A 138 29.15 18.47 10.70
N ASN A 139 28.20 18.83 11.56
CA ASN A 139 28.37 19.85 12.57
C ASN A 139 28.89 19.25 13.89
N PRO A 140 29.76 19.96 14.63
CA PRO A 140 30.23 19.48 15.93
C PRO A 140 29.07 19.35 16.92
N SER A 141 29.23 18.45 17.90
CA SER A 141 28.24 18.29 18.97
C SER A 141 28.00 19.61 19.69
N ARG A 142 26.72 19.86 20.03
CA ARG A 142 26.29 21.05 20.75
C ARG A 142 27.04 21.24 22.06
N GLU A 143 27.38 20.16 22.74
CA GLU A 143 28.16 20.20 23.99
C GLU A 143 29.56 20.78 23.78
N VAL A 144 30.23 20.38 22.69
CA VAL A 144 31.56 20.88 22.32
C VAL A 144 31.49 22.35 21.95
N THR A 145 30.51 22.74 21.12
CA THR A 145 30.31 24.15 20.74
C THR A 145 30.00 25.01 21.96
N GLN A 146 29.16 24.53 22.89
CA GLN A 146 28.83 25.26 24.10
C GLN A 146 30.05 25.43 25.01
N ALA A 147 30.85 24.38 25.20
CA ALA A 147 32.09 24.46 25.98
C ALA A 147 33.08 25.47 25.37
N ALA A 148 33.20 25.52 24.03
CA ALA A 148 34.04 26.50 23.35
C ALA A 148 33.52 27.94 23.55
N ILE A 149 32.21 28.17 23.45
CA ILE A 149 31.59 29.47 23.74
C ILE A 149 31.87 29.90 25.17
N ASP A 150 31.67 29.00 26.14
CA ASP A 150 31.88 29.31 27.57
C ASP A 150 33.36 29.62 27.87
N ALA A 151 34.29 28.93 27.21
CA ALA A 151 35.72 29.19 27.32
C ALA A 151 36.10 30.57 26.75
N GLU A 152 35.59 30.91 25.56
CA GLU A 152 35.82 32.21 24.92
C GLU A 152 35.24 33.36 25.77
N LEU A 153 34.03 33.18 26.30
CA LEU A 153 33.40 34.16 27.19
C LEU A 153 34.23 34.44 28.45
N ARG A 154 34.87 33.42 29.02
CA ARG A 154 35.80 33.60 30.14
C ARG A 154 37.03 34.39 29.72
N GLN A 155 37.65 34.05 28.59
CA GLN A 155 38.81 34.79 28.08
C GLN A 155 38.48 36.27 27.81
N MET A 156 37.30 36.55 27.25
CA MET A 156 36.83 37.92 27.04
C MET A 156 36.63 38.67 28.38
N ALA A 157 36.13 38.00 29.41
CA ALA A 157 35.97 38.59 30.74
C ALA A 157 37.33 38.93 31.37
N ASP A 158 38.29 38.02 31.30
CA ASP A 158 39.65 38.20 31.82
C ASP A 158 40.37 39.34 31.09
N ALA A 159 40.28 39.39 29.76
CA ALA A 159 40.86 40.45 28.95
C ALA A 159 40.25 41.83 29.26
N LYS A 160 38.93 41.90 29.50
CA LYS A 160 38.28 43.15 29.93
C LYS A 160 38.78 43.60 31.31
N LEU A 161 38.99 42.66 32.23
CA LEU A 161 39.49 42.98 33.57
C LEU A 161 40.92 43.52 33.50
N GLU A 162 41.82 42.86 32.76
CA GLU A 162 43.19 43.35 32.56
C GLU A 162 43.23 44.69 31.82
N GLY A 163 42.40 44.87 30.79
CA GLY A 163 42.26 46.16 30.10
C GLY A 163 41.83 47.27 31.05
N GLY A 164 40.86 47.00 31.94
CA GLY A 164 40.46 47.91 33.01
C GLY A 164 41.61 48.23 33.97
N ARG A 165 42.38 47.23 34.37
CA ARG A 165 43.53 47.38 35.28
C ARG A 165 44.65 48.21 34.66
N ILE A 166 44.96 47.99 33.38
CA ILE A 166 45.92 48.79 32.62
C ILE A 166 45.43 50.24 32.50
N THR A 167 44.16 50.45 32.17
CA THR A 167 43.57 51.79 32.07
C THR A 167 43.72 52.56 33.39
N GLN A 168 43.39 51.92 34.52
CA GLN A 168 43.59 52.51 35.84
C GLN A 168 45.06 52.83 36.15
N LEU A 169 45.98 51.94 35.75
CA LEU A 169 47.41 52.17 35.91
C LEU A 169 47.89 53.37 35.08
N MET A 170 47.44 53.49 33.84
CA MET A 170 47.78 54.62 32.97
C MET A 170 47.25 55.94 33.52
N GLU A 171 46.02 55.96 34.04
CA GLU A 171 45.46 57.12 34.72
C GLU A 171 46.27 57.52 35.96
N ARG A 172 46.74 56.54 36.77
CA ARG A 172 47.64 56.82 37.90
C ARG A 172 48.97 57.41 37.44
N ARG A 173 49.60 56.84 36.40
CA ARG A 173 50.85 57.38 35.84
C ARG A 173 50.68 58.78 35.28
N ARG A 174 49.58 59.04 34.56
CA ARG A 174 49.23 60.37 34.04
C ARG A 174 49.14 61.40 35.18
N LYS A 175 48.47 61.05 36.29
CA LYS A 175 48.39 61.91 37.49
C LYS A 175 49.76 62.14 38.12
N GLN A 176 50.60 61.10 38.23
CA GLN A 176 51.97 61.21 38.75
C GLN A 176 52.85 62.12 37.89
N PHE A 177 52.80 61.98 36.56
CA PHE A 177 53.53 62.87 35.65
C PHE A 177 53.04 64.31 35.74
N SER A 178 51.73 64.53 35.85
CA SER A 178 51.17 65.88 36.02
C SER A 178 51.67 66.53 37.31
N LEU A 179 51.73 65.78 38.41
CA LEU A 179 52.30 66.26 39.66
C LEU A 179 53.80 66.57 39.55
N LEU A 180 54.57 65.70 38.87
CA LEU A 180 55.99 65.95 38.63
C LEU A 180 56.21 67.22 37.82
N PHE A 181 55.44 67.45 36.75
CA PHE A 181 55.52 68.68 35.97
C PHE A 181 55.21 69.92 36.82
N TYR A 182 54.20 69.85 37.68
CA TYR A 182 53.89 70.94 38.61
C TYR A 182 55.05 71.23 39.57
N VAL A 183 55.66 70.20 40.16
CA VAL A 183 56.83 70.37 41.06
C VAL A 183 58.04 70.94 40.32
N ILE A 184 58.28 70.52 39.07
CA ILE A 184 59.35 71.09 38.24
C ILE A 184 59.09 72.57 37.98
N GLU A 185 57.86 72.94 37.64
CA GLU A 185 57.48 74.34 37.41
C GLU A 185 57.62 75.18 38.69
N GLU A 186 57.22 74.62 39.84
CA GLU A 186 57.38 75.27 41.14
C GLU A 186 58.85 75.45 41.52
N LEU A 187 59.69 74.42 41.32
CA LEU A 187 61.13 74.51 41.53
C LEU A 187 61.79 75.53 40.61
N GLN A 188 61.40 75.58 39.33
CA GLN A 188 61.86 76.60 38.38
C GLN A 188 61.46 78.00 38.84
N ARG A 189 60.19 78.21 39.23
CA ARG A 189 59.74 79.50 39.79
C ARG A 189 60.52 79.88 41.04
N THR A 190 60.77 78.94 41.97
CA THR A 190 61.59 79.24 43.15
C THR A 190 63.03 79.55 42.79
N ALA A 191 63.61 78.86 41.81
CA ALA A 191 64.98 79.11 41.33
C ALA A 191 65.09 80.48 40.68
N ASP A 192 64.14 80.83 39.80
CA ASP A 192 64.03 82.15 39.16
C ASP A 192 63.84 83.24 40.22
N ASN A 193 62.93 83.05 41.19
CA ASN A 193 62.74 83.98 42.29
C ASN A 193 63.99 84.14 43.17
N THR A 194 64.71 83.05 43.51
CA THR A 194 65.97 83.15 44.25
C THR A 194 67.09 83.81 43.43
N SER A 195 67.09 83.62 42.10
CA SER A 195 68.02 84.32 41.21
C SER A 195 67.72 85.82 41.18
N ASP A 196 66.43 86.20 41.16
CA ASP A 196 66.00 87.59 41.24
C ASP A 196 66.26 88.22 42.62
N GLU A 197 66.10 87.47 43.72
CA GLU A 197 66.45 87.91 45.07
C GLU A 197 67.97 88.05 45.27
N LEU A 198 68.78 87.15 44.71
CA LEU A 198 70.25 87.25 44.71
C LEU A 198 70.72 88.45 43.86
N ALA A 199 70.10 88.70 42.71
CA ALA A 199 70.36 89.88 41.90
C ALA A 199 69.93 91.19 42.61
N ALA A 200 68.87 91.15 43.42
CA ALA A 200 68.44 92.28 44.23
C ALA A 200 69.36 92.53 45.45
N MET A 201 69.97 91.49 46.03
CA MET A 201 70.96 91.61 47.11
C MET A 201 72.31 92.15 46.59
N ASP A 202 72.76 91.72 45.40
CA ASP A 202 73.99 92.22 44.76
C ASP A 202 73.85 93.69 44.28
N GLY A 203 72.61 94.15 44.10
CA GLY A 203 72.28 95.55 43.77
C GLY A 203 72.16 96.50 44.97
N MET A 204 72.27 96.02 46.22
CA MET A 204 72.05 96.82 47.43
C MET A 204 73.34 97.13 48.23
N GLU A 205 74.50 96.63 47.80
CA GLU A 205 75.82 96.87 48.45
C GLU A 205 76.68 97.95 47.75
N VAL A 206 76.05 98.91 47.05
CA VAL A 206 76.75 100.09 46.50
C VAL A 206 76.02 101.37 46.91
N ASP A 207 76.12 101.74 48.19
CA ASP A 207 76.14 103.15 48.63
C ASP A 207 76.46 103.23 50.13
N SER A 208 77.75 103.35 50.47
CA SER A 208 78.34 104.12 51.61
C SER A 208 79.85 103.88 51.71
#